data_AF-A0A355DW36-F1
#
_entry.id   AF-A0A355DW36-F1
#
_cell.length_a   1.000
_cell.length_b   1.000
_cell.length_c   1.000
_cell.angle_alpha   90.00
_cell.angle_beta   90.00
_cell.angle_gamma   90.00
#
_symmetry.space_group_name_H-M   'P 1'
#
loop_
_entity.id
_entity.type
_entity.pdbx_description
1 polymer ?
#
loop_
_entity_poly.entity_id
_entity_poly.type
_entity_poly.pdbx_seq_one_letter_code
_entity_poly.pdbx_strand_id
1 'polypeptide(L)'
;MGKDQIRFDIDSELKLLFQLKCLETGEKMTPVLQHLIEQWVREEVRYDAVRKFLQLLSEGQRPSNSLIVEVASHLKLSTEKLLDLCDRSLSDQ
;
A
#
# COMPACT_ATOMS: atom_id res chain seq x y z
N MET A 1 25.03 -19.17 10.87
CA MET A 1 24.34 -17.97 10.37
C MET A 1 23.04 -17.84 11.15
N GLY A 2 22.96 -16.90 12.10
CA GLY A 2 21.74 -16.70 12.87
C GLY A 2 20.66 -16.09 11.99
N LYS A 3 19.46 -16.68 11.97
CA LYS A 3 18.30 -16.06 11.32
C LYS A 3 17.87 -14.90 12.21
N ASP A 4 17.81 -13.68 11.68
CA ASP A 4 17.25 -12.54 12.39
C ASP A 4 15.81 -12.86 12.78
N GLN A 5 15.51 -12.82 14.08
CA GLN A 5 14.17 -13.07 14.61
C GLN A 5 13.49 -11.74 14.87
N ILE A 6 12.35 -11.53 14.22
CA ILE A 6 11.49 -10.39 14.49
C ILE A 6 10.49 -10.78 15.58
N ARG A 7 10.40 -9.96 16.63
CA ARG A 7 9.48 -10.15 17.76
C ARG A 7 8.49 -9.00 17.78
N PHE A 8 7.21 -9.32 17.99
CA PHE A 8 6.14 -8.34 18.10
C PHE A 8 5.26 -8.70 19.28
N ASP A 9 4.89 -7.69 20.05
CA ASP A 9 3.84 -7.82 21.05
C ASP A 9 2.49 -7.55 20.37
N ILE A 10 1.57 -8.49 20.50
CA ILE A 10 0.20 -8.38 20.01
C ILE A 10 -0.75 -8.51 21.20
N ASP A 11 -1.82 -7.74 21.17
CA ASP A 11 -2.88 -7.85 22.18
C ASP A 11 -3.70 -9.14 22.00
N SER A 12 -4.57 -9.41 22.98
CA SER A 12 -5.38 -10.61 23.03
C SER A 12 -6.42 -10.70 21.90
N GLU A 13 -6.86 -9.56 21.36
CA GLU A 13 -7.86 -9.52 20.29
C GLU A 13 -7.22 -9.88 18.95
N LEU A 14 -6.08 -9.26 18.62
CA LEU A 14 -5.27 -9.61 17.44
C LEU A 14 -4.81 -11.08 17.48
N LYS A 15 -4.44 -11.58 18.66
CA LYS A 15 -4.09 -12.99 18.82
C LYS A 15 -5.24 -13.93 18.47
N LEU A 16 -6.46 -13.60 18.90
CA LEU A 16 -7.65 -14.39 18.59
C LEU A 16 -7.95 -14.41 17.08
N LEU A 17 -7.86 -13.24 16.43
CA LEU A 17 -8.04 -13.13 14.98
C LEU A 17 -7.01 -13.95 14.21
N PHE A 18 -5.75 -13.95 14.63
CA PHE A 18 -4.71 -14.79 14.04
C PHE A 18 -5.00 -16.28 14.17
N GLN A 19 -5.48 -16.72 15.34
CA GLN A 19 -5.82 -18.11 15.59
C GLN A 19 -7.00 -18.57 14.73
N LEU A 20 -8.03 -17.73 14.59
CA LEU A 20 -9.16 -17.99 13.70
C LEU A 20 -8.70 -18.13 12.25
N LYS A 21 -7.80 -17.26 11.79
CA LYS A 21 -7.25 -17.33 10.43
C LYS A 21 -6.47 -18.62 10.18
N CYS A 22 -5.69 -19.09 11.16
CA CYS A 22 -4.99 -20.37 11.07
C CYS A 22 -5.95 -21.56 10.96
N LEU A 23 -7.07 -21.51 11.70
CA LEU A 23 -8.10 -22.54 11.62
C LEU A 23 -8.81 -22.55 10.25
N GLU A 24 -9.08 -21.37 9.69
CA GLU A 24 -9.70 -21.22 8.37
C GLU A 24 -8.81 -21.78 7.24
N THR A 25 -7.50 -21.51 7.30
CA THR A 25 -6.57 -21.93 6.24
C THR A 25 -5.99 -23.34 6.45
N GLY A 26 -6.16 -23.92 7.64
CA GLY A 26 -5.53 -25.18 8.03
C GLY A 26 -4.01 -25.06 8.22
N GLU A 27 -3.48 -23.84 8.28
CA GLU A 27 -2.05 -23.56 8.37
C GLU A 27 -1.61 -23.21 9.80
N LYS A 28 -0.30 -23.32 10.05
CA LYS A 28 0.31 -22.85 11.31
C LYS A 28 0.47 -21.32 11.28
N MET A 29 0.61 -20.71 12.45
CA MET A 29 0.75 -19.24 12.60
C MET A 29 1.83 -18.60 11.71
N THR A 30 2.98 -19.24 11.52
CA THR A 30 4.09 -18.65 10.77
C THR A 30 3.76 -18.44 9.28
N PRO A 31 3.28 -19.45 8.52
CA PRO A 31 2.79 -19.25 7.15
C PRO A 31 1.72 -18.17 7.02
N VAL A 32 0.73 -18.15 7.92
CA VAL A 32 -0.36 -17.16 7.91
C VAL A 32 0.19 -15.74 8.11
N LEU A 33 1.10 -15.56 9.07
CA LEU A 33 1.75 -14.28 9.33
C LEU A 33 2.60 -13.83 8.13
N GLN A 34 3.37 -14.74 7.53
CA GLN A 34 4.14 -14.44 6.33
C GLN A 34 3.23 -13.99 5.18
N HIS A 35 2.13 -14.69 4.94
CA HIS A 35 1.17 -14.33 3.91
C HIS A 35 0.55 -12.95 4.14
N LEU A 36 0.18 -12.65 5.39
CA LEU A 36 -0.37 -11.33 5.75
C LEU A 36 0.67 -10.21 5.57
N ILE A 37 1.92 -10.42 5.98
CA ILE A 37 3.00 -9.45 5.76
C ILE A 37 3.27 -9.29 4.27
N GLU A 38 3.32 -10.36 3.49
CA GLU A 38 3.52 -10.31 2.05
C GLU A 38 2.37 -9.60 1.34
N GLN A 39 1.12 -9.84 1.75
CA GLN A 39 -0.04 -9.10 1.25
C GLN A 39 0.05 -7.62 1.61
N TRP A 40 0.35 -7.31 2.86
CA TRP A 40 0.43 -5.93 3.33
C TRP A 40 1.56 -5.17 2.65
N VAL A 41 2.76 -5.75 2.54
CA VAL A 41 3.89 -5.18 1.78
C VAL A 41 3.52 -5.06 0.31
N ARG A 42 2.88 -6.06 -0.30
CA ARG A 42 2.45 -5.98 -1.71
C ARG A 42 1.40 -4.89 -1.92
N GLU A 43 0.50 -4.68 -0.97
CA GLU A 43 -0.51 -3.62 -1.01
C GLU A 43 0.10 -2.26 -0.74
N GLU A 44 1.00 -2.12 0.23
CA GLU A 44 1.71 -0.88 0.55
C GLU A 44 2.64 -0.46 -0.60
N VAL A 45 3.37 -1.40 -1.21
CA VAL A 45 4.18 -1.19 -2.42
C VAL A 45 3.31 -0.78 -3.62
N ARG A 46 2.07 -1.27 -3.72
CA ARG A 46 1.13 -0.85 -4.78
C ARG A 46 0.70 0.61 -4.67
N TYR A 47 0.86 1.23 -3.51
CA TYR A 47 0.47 2.63 -3.31
C TYR A 47 1.67 3.58 -3.27
N ASP A 48 2.91 3.12 -3.47
CA ASP A 48 4.08 4.00 -3.44
C ASP A 48 4.02 5.07 -4.55
N ALA A 49 3.63 4.67 -5.76
CA ALA A 49 3.37 5.59 -6.87
C ALA A 49 2.25 6.59 -6.55
N VAL A 50 1.17 6.14 -5.90
CA VAL A 50 0.03 6.98 -5.50
C VAL A 50 0.46 7.99 -4.43
N ARG A 51 1.25 7.53 -3.46
CA ARG A 51 1.79 8.37 -2.39
C ARG A 51 2.71 9.45 -2.93
N LYS A 52 3.63 9.08 -3.83
CA LYS A 52 4.53 10.02 -4.51
C LYS A 52 3.76 11.03 -5.36
N PHE A 53 2.72 10.60 -6.08
CA PHE A 53 1.85 11.49 -6.84
C PHE A 53 1.16 12.53 -5.95
N LEU A 54 0.54 12.10 -4.84
CA LEU A 54 -0.13 13.00 -3.90
C LEU A 54 0.85 13.94 -3.20
N GLN A 55 2.06 13.45 -2.86
CA GLN A 55 3.11 14.27 -2.27
C GLN A 55 3.51 15.40 -3.22
N LEU A 56 3.81 15.10 -4.49
CA LEU A 56 4.18 16.13 -5.47
C LEU A 56 3.10 17.20 -5.63
N LEU A 57 1.83 16.80 -5.69
CA LEU A 57 0.71 17.75 -5.75
C LEU A 57 0.63 18.64 -4.50
N SER A 58 0.87 18.07 -3.31
CA SER A 58 0.89 18.86 -2.06
C SER A 58 2.05 19.86 -2.00
N GLU A 59 3.15 19.56 -2.69
CA GLU A 59 4.33 20.42 -2.81
C GLU A 59 4.22 21.44 -3.96
N GLY A 60 3.08 21.49 -4.67
CA GLY A 60 2.88 22.38 -5.82
C GLY A 60 3.65 21.95 -7.07
N GLN A 61 4.09 20.68 -7.13
CA GLN A 61 4.87 20.14 -8.24
C GLN A 61 4.01 19.25 -9.13
N ARG A 62 4.17 19.40 -10.45
CA ARG A 62 3.47 18.56 -11.42
C ARG A 62 4.11 17.17 -11.47
N PRO A 63 3.34 16.09 -11.20
CA PRO A 63 3.81 14.72 -11.40
C PRO A 63 4.19 14.45 -12.86
N SER A 64 5.17 13.56 -13.10
CA SER A 64 5.55 13.18 -14.47
C SER A 64 4.45 12.35 -15.15
N ASN A 65 4.34 12.44 -16.48
CA ASN A 65 3.35 11.65 -17.23
C ASN A 65 3.48 10.13 -16.98
N SER A 66 4.70 9.62 -16.77
CA SER A 66 4.93 8.22 -16.40
C SER A 66 4.30 7.85 -15.06
N LEU A 67 4.47 8.70 -14.04
CA LEU A 67 3.90 8.50 -12.72
C LEU A 67 2.37 8.61 -12.75
N ILE A 68 1.82 9.51 -13.57
CA ILE A 68 0.36 9.64 -13.75
C ILE A 68 -0.22 8.36 -14.37
N VAL A 69 0.42 7.80 -15.41
CA VAL A 69 -0.04 6.55 -16.04
C VAL A 69 0.05 5.36 -15.07
N GLU A 70 1.11 5.30 -14.27
CA GLU A 70 1.28 4.30 -13.23
C GLU A 70 0.15 4.38 -12.19
N VAL A 71 -0.13 5.58 -11.66
CA VAL A 71 -1.23 5.81 -10.71
C VAL A 71 -2.60 5.54 -11.32
N ALA A 72 -2.82 5.89 -12.59
CA ALA A 72 -4.05 5.58 -13.32
C ALA A 72 -4.31 4.06 -13.35
N SER A 73 -3.26 3.26 -13.60
CA SER A 73 -3.31 1.81 -13.59
C SER A 73 -3.62 1.25 -12.19
N HIS A 74 -2.95 1.77 -11.17
CA HIS A 74 -3.15 1.35 -9.78
C HIS A 74 -4.55 1.66 -9.25
N LEU A 75 -5.09 2.83 -9.58
CA LEU A 75 -6.40 3.28 -9.12
C LEU A 75 -7.56 2.91 -10.07
N LYS A 76 -7.26 2.29 -11.22
CA LYS A 76 -8.22 2.01 -12.31
C LYS A 76 -8.99 3.27 -12.75
N LEU A 77 -8.29 4.40 -12.83
CA LEU A 77 -8.81 5.69 -13.29
C LEU A 77 -8.29 6.00 -14.70
N SER A 78 -8.95 6.91 -15.41
CA SER A 78 -8.42 7.42 -16.67
C SER A 78 -7.31 8.45 -16.42
N THR A 79 -6.27 8.42 -17.24
CA THR A 79 -5.16 9.38 -17.20
C THR A 79 -5.65 10.83 -17.30
N GLU A 80 -6.68 11.08 -18.13
CA GLU A 80 -7.34 12.38 -18.31
C GLU A 80 -7.87 12.94 -16.98
N LYS A 81 -8.54 12.13 -16.16
CA LYS A 81 -9.05 12.57 -14.84
C LYS A 81 -7.94 12.94 -13.87
N LEU A 82 -6.79 12.27 -13.95
CA LEU A 82 -5.64 12.59 -13.10
C LEU A 82 -4.91 13.85 -13.59
N LEU A 83 -4.86 14.09 -14.90
CA LEU A 83 -4.33 15.34 -15.48
C LEU A 83 -5.18 16.54 -15.07
N ASP A 84 -6.52 16.42 -15.18
CA ASP A 84 -7.44 17.46 -14.70
C ASP A 84 -7.25 17.76 -13.21
N LEU A 85 -7.01 16.73 -12.40
CA LEU A 85 -6.73 16.90 -10.96
C LEU A 85 -5.43 17.67 -10.72
N CYS A 86 -4.37 17.36 -11.48
CA CYS A 86 -3.11 18.10 -11.43
C CYS A 86 -3.32 19.57 -11.79
N ASP A 87 -3.98 19.84 -12.91
CA ASP A 87 -4.18 21.20 -13.40
C ASP A 87 -5.02 22.02 -12.41
N ARG A 88 -6.11 21.45 -11.85
CA ARG A 88 -6.91 22.13 -10.81
C ARG A 88 -6.15 22.40 -9.52
N SER A 89 -5.34 21.45 -9.06
CA SER A 89 -4.63 21.58 -7.77
C SER A 89 -3.46 22.56 -7.84
N LEU A 90 -2.91 22.78 -9.02
CA LEU A 90 -1.77 23.68 -9.26
C LEU A 90 -2.19 25.07 -9.76
N SER A 91 -3.47 25.27 -10.11
CA SER A 91 -3.99 26.56 -10.58
C SER A 91 -4.27 27.56 -9.45
N ASP A 92 -4.39 27.09 -8.21
CA ASP A 92 -4.71 27.91 -7.02
C ASP A 92 -3.45 28.31 -6.21
N GLN A 93 -2.23 28.06 -6.73
CA GLN A 93 -0.95 28.51 -6.15
C GLN A 93 -0.31 29.59 -7.02
#